data_AF-A0A3N5J2N3-F1
#
_entry.id   AF-A0A3N5J2N3-F1
#
_cell.length_a   1.000
_cell.length_b   1.000
_cell.length_c   1.000
_cell.angle_alpha   90.00
_cell.angle_beta   90.00
_cell.angle_gamma   90.00
#
_symmetry.space_group_name_H-M   'P 1'
#
loop_
_entity.id
_entity.type
_entity.pdbx_description
1 polymer ?
#
loop_
_entity_poly.entity_id
_entity_poly.type
_entity_poly.pdbx_seq_one_letter_code
_entity_poly.pdbx_strand_id
1 'polypeptide(L)'
;MIKQNRNPITKLMGGIEVLVADDHHRWRLIETINEQGPLATDVHLIPLPILTDKALKLRLRMTKGNWRIDWAALTTMRRQIDAIPLPPVQAEKEGIPDTLAQQVLTDSVQVLTTLPGDEYTLYFRTPGGADDYELFLESRGYYLEWIREEWITEENPRHLRQIFLRPHAALKRLAPEFKRVEAEMEDHFWRSRYAKP
;
A
#
# COMPACT_ATOMS: atom_id res chain seq x y z
N MET A 1 -18.80 -6.68 -4.40
CA MET A 1 -19.36 -5.93 -3.24
C MET A 1 -19.02 -6.70 -1.95
N ILE A 2 -17.76 -6.61 -1.49
CA ILE A 2 -17.30 -7.29 -0.28
C ILE A 2 -17.63 -6.37 0.91
N LYS A 3 -18.46 -6.87 1.84
CA LYS A 3 -18.82 -6.16 3.06
C LYS A 3 -17.55 -5.77 3.81
N GLN A 4 -17.43 -4.49 4.16
CA GLN A 4 -16.46 -3.96 5.12
C GLN A 4 -16.58 -4.73 6.44
N ASN A 5 -15.87 -5.84 6.56
CA ASN A 5 -15.72 -6.52 7.84
C ASN A 5 -14.75 -5.66 8.64
N ARG A 6 -15.30 -4.69 9.37
CA ARG A 6 -14.55 -3.74 10.21
C ARG A 6 -13.81 -4.54 11.28
N ASN A 7 -12.58 -4.95 10.97
CA ASN A 7 -11.67 -5.56 11.91
C ASN A 7 -11.56 -4.62 13.13
N PRO A 8 -11.85 -5.08 14.36
CA PRO A 8 -11.79 -4.22 15.54
C PRO A 8 -10.40 -3.60 15.77
N ILE A 9 -9.34 -4.22 15.24
CA ILE A 9 -7.98 -3.69 15.26
C ILE A 9 -7.85 -2.47 14.33
N THR A 10 -8.35 -2.54 13.10
CA THR A 10 -8.19 -1.43 12.13
C THR A 10 -8.91 -0.17 12.60
N LYS A 11 -10.07 -0.33 13.27
CA LYS A 11 -10.76 0.80 13.90
C LYS A 11 -9.96 1.43 15.04
N LEU A 12 -9.16 0.65 15.79
CA LEU A 12 -8.38 1.15 16.92
C LEU A 12 -7.04 1.76 16.50
N MET A 13 -6.36 1.15 15.54
CA MET A 13 -5.09 1.66 15.00
C MET A 13 -5.32 2.91 14.15
N GLY A 14 -6.46 2.96 13.45
CA GLY A 14 -6.93 4.12 12.70
C GLY A 14 -6.05 4.48 11.50
N GLY A 15 -6.44 5.56 10.84
CA GLY A 15 -5.72 6.16 9.74
C GLY A 15 -4.73 7.25 10.16
N ILE A 16 -4.18 7.96 9.18
CA ILE A 16 -3.57 9.27 9.39
C ILE A 16 -4.67 10.31 9.24
N GLU A 17 -5.05 10.93 10.36
CA GLU A 17 -5.97 12.07 10.37
C GLU A 17 -5.20 13.33 10.00
N VAL A 18 -5.69 14.05 9.00
CA VAL A 18 -5.12 15.32 8.53
C VAL A 18 -5.99 16.47 9.00
N LEU A 19 -5.44 17.34 9.82
CA LEU A 19 -6.15 18.46 10.42
C LEU A 19 -5.54 19.79 9.98
N VAL A 20 -6.42 20.78 9.78
CA VAL A 20 -6.08 22.18 9.49
C VAL A 20 -6.48 23.03 10.68
N ALA A 21 -5.64 23.99 11.07
CA ALA A 21 -6.02 25.01 12.03
C ALA A 21 -6.92 26.06 11.37
N ASP A 22 -8.02 26.45 12.03
CA ASP A 22 -8.80 27.63 11.66
C ASP A 22 -8.19 28.92 12.24
N ASP A 23 -8.78 30.06 11.88
CA ASP A 23 -8.38 31.41 12.32
C ASP A 23 -8.41 31.58 13.86
N HIS A 24 -9.13 30.70 14.56
CA HIS A 24 -9.24 30.65 16.02
C HIS A 24 -8.34 29.57 16.64
N HIS A 25 -7.37 29.04 15.89
CA HIS A 25 -6.46 27.97 16.31
C HIS A 25 -7.13 26.65 16.71
N ARG A 26 -8.37 26.42 16.26
CA ARG A 26 -9.06 25.14 16.44
C ARG A 26 -8.70 24.21 15.30
N TRP A 27 -8.51 22.93 15.62
CA TRP A 27 -8.16 21.92 14.65
C TRP A 27 -9.42 21.33 14.03
N ARG A 28 -9.55 21.45 12.71
CA ARG A 28 -10.61 20.83 11.92
C ARG A 28 -10.03 19.67 11.12
N LEU A 29 -10.61 18.48 11.27
CA LEU A 29 -10.31 17.32 10.43
C LEU A 29 -10.74 17.63 8.98
N ILE A 30 -9.84 17.43 8.02
CA ILE A 30 -10.12 17.60 6.60
C ILE A 30 -10.10 16.28 5.82
N GLU A 31 -9.32 15.31 6.26
CA GLU A 31 -9.24 13.98 5.63
C GLU A 31 -8.72 12.94 6.63
N THR A 32 -9.08 11.68 6.41
CA THR A 32 -8.46 10.52 7.08
C THR A 32 -7.94 9.54 6.02
N ILE A 33 -6.62 9.47 5.90
CA ILE A 33 -5.94 8.51 5.05
C ILE A 33 -6.03 7.12 5.71
N ASN A 34 -6.48 6.12 4.96
CA ASN A 34 -6.47 4.72 5.37
C ASN A 34 -5.80 3.89 4.28
N GLU A 35 -4.98 2.94 4.67
CA GLU A 35 -4.25 2.05 3.77
C GLU A 35 -4.86 0.64 3.83
N GLN A 36 -4.75 -0.08 2.71
CA GLN A 36 -5.20 -1.46 2.59
C GLN A 36 -4.08 -2.31 2.00
N GLY A 37 -3.59 -3.26 2.80
CA GLY A 37 -2.66 -4.28 2.35
C GLY A 37 -1.18 -3.86 2.40
N PRO A 38 -0.27 -4.76 2.01
CA PRO A 38 1.15 -4.45 1.93
C PRO A 38 1.43 -3.63 0.66
N LEU A 39 1.51 -2.30 0.79
CA LEU A 39 2.05 -1.45 -0.25
C LEU A 39 3.51 -1.10 0.09
N ALA A 40 4.40 -1.21 -0.90
CA ALA A 40 5.78 -0.77 -0.72
C ALA A 40 5.88 0.76 -0.59
N THR A 41 4.96 1.49 -1.21
CA THR A 41 4.83 2.95 -1.15
C THR A 41 3.40 3.34 -1.54
N ASP A 42 2.83 4.33 -0.86
CA ASP A 42 1.55 4.95 -1.22
C ASP A 42 1.69 6.49 -1.16
N VAL A 43 1.04 7.19 -2.09
CA VAL A 43 1.08 8.65 -2.20
C VAL A 43 -0.35 9.18 -2.20
N HIS A 44 -0.68 9.95 -1.17
CA HIS A 44 -1.99 10.59 -1.04
C HIS A 44 -1.91 12.07 -1.36
N LEU A 45 -2.79 12.53 -2.25
CA LEU A 45 -3.04 13.95 -2.51
C LEU A 45 -4.28 14.40 -1.73
N ILE A 46 -4.10 15.37 -0.84
CA ILE A 46 -5.19 15.92 -0.04
C ILE A 46 -5.47 17.35 -0.50
N PRO A 47 -6.65 17.61 -1.09
CA PRO A 47 -7.08 18.97 -1.40
C PRO A 47 -7.19 19.80 -0.13
N LEU A 48 -6.46 20.91 -0.09
CA LEU A 48 -6.52 21.85 1.03
C LEU A 48 -7.63 22.88 0.79
N PRO A 49 -8.29 23.38 1.85
CA PRO A 49 -9.24 24.47 1.71
C PRO A 49 -8.55 25.72 1.15
N ILE A 50 -9.31 26.55 0.42
CA ILE A 50 -8.82 27.83 -0.09
C ILE A 50 -8.34 28.67 1.09
N LEU A 51 -7.07 29.05 1.05
CA LEU A 51 -6.42 29.79 2.12
C LEU A 51 -6.68 31.28 1.95
N THR A 52 -7.25 31.92 2.98
CA THR A 52 -7.33 33.37 3.12
C THR A 52 -6.05 33.96 3.73
N ASP A 53 -5.35 33.16 4.53
CA ASP A 53 -4.12 33.56 5.23
C ASP A 53 -2.83 33.15 4.49
N LYS A 54 -1.74 33.88 4.77
CA LYS A 54 -0.42 33.65 4.17
C LYS A 54 0.27 32.36 4.64
N ALA A 55 -0.19 31.74 5.72
CA ALA A 55 0.43 30.53 6.30
C ALA A 55 -0.62 29.53 6.78
N LEU A 56 -0.52 28.28 6.33
CA LEU A 56 -1.37 27.17 6.76
C LEU A 56 -0.65 26.33 7.82
N LYS A 57 -1.37 26.00 8.91
CA LYS A 57 -0.90 25.03 9.90
C LYS A 57 -1.62 23.70 9.69
N LEU A 58 -0.83 22.66 9.40
CA LEU A 58 -1.28 21.28 9.27
C LEU A 58 -0.84 20.44 10.47
N ARG A 59 -1.65 19.45 10.82
CA ARG A 59 -1.32 18.44 11.82
C ARG A 59 -1.71 17.07 11.30
N LEU A 60 -0.76 16.14 11.35
CA LEU A 60 -1.00 14.72 11.13
C LEU A 60 -1.15 14.03 12.49
N ARG A 61 -2.27 13.34 12.71
CA ARG A 61 -2.54 12.58 13.94
C ARG A 61 -2.72 11.12 13.59
N MET A 62 -1.93 10.25 14.21
CA MET A 62 -1.90 8.82 13.92
C MET A 62 -1.36 8.02 15.12
N THR A 63 -1.60 6.71 15.12
CA THR A 63 -0.99 5.80 16.10
C THR A 63 0.52 5.70 15.86
N LYS A 64 1.32 6.01 16.88
CA LYS A 64 2.79 6.00 16.79
C LYS A 64 3.30 4.62 16.37
N GLY A 65 4.07 4.55 15.29
CA GLY A 65 4.64 3.32 14.78
C GLY A 65 3.74 2.49 13.87
N ASN A 66 2.50 2.94 13.63
CA ASN A 66 1.63 2.29 12.65
C ASN A 66 1.90 2.76 11.22
N TRP A 67 2.53 3.92 11.07
CA TRP A 67 2.77 4.57 9.79
C TRP A 67 4.22 5.05 9.72
N ARG A 68 4.83 4.92 8.55
CA ARG A 68 6.13 5.50 8.21
C ARG A 68 5.88 6.55 7.14
N ILE A 69 6.18 7.80 7.45
CA ILE A 69 6.08 8.90 6.49
C ILE A 69 7.49 9.17 6.00
N ASP A 70 7.72 8.97 4.70
CA ASP A 70 8.99 9.30 4.07
C ASP A 70 9.10 10.81 3.80
N TRP A 71 8.08 11.40 3.17
CA TRP A 71 8.05 12.83 2.87
C TRP A 71 6.64 13.41 2.94
N ALA A 72 6.57 14.73 3.06
CA ALA A 72 5.35 15.52 2.92
C ALA A 72 5.69 16.80 2.16
N ALA A 73 4.92 17.12 1.12
CA ALA A 73 5.15 18.30 0.30
C ALA A 73 3.83 19.03 -0.01
N LEU A 74 3.97 20.29 -0.43
CA LEU A 74 2.87 21.12 -0.89
C LEU A 74 3.03 21.37 -2.39
N THR A 75 1.95 21.21 -3.15
CA THR A 75 1.93 21.47 -4.59
C THR A 75 0.64 22.15 -5.00
N THR A 76 0.62 22.74 -6.21
CA THR A 76 -0.57 23.30 -6.83
C THR A 76 -1.10 22.32 -7.87
N MET A 77 -2.33 21.84 -7.68
CA MET A 77 -3.01 21.05 -8.70
C MET A 77 -3.38 21.94 -9.88
N ARG A 78 -2.92 21.59 -11.09
CA ARG A 78 -3.17 22.37 -12.30
C ARG A 78 -4.31 21.78 -13.12
N ARG A 79 -4.07 20.63 -13.74
CA ARG A 79 -5.03 19.90 -14.55
C ARG A 79 -4.90 18.42 -14.29
N GLN A 80 -6.00 17.70 -14.44
CA GLN A 80 -5.99 16.27 -14.58
C GLN A 80 -5.57 15.90 -16.01
N ILE A 81 -4.77 14.85 -16.14
CA ILE A 81 -4.41 14.24 -17.42
C ILE A 81 -4.82 12.78 -17.37
N ASP A 82 -5.29 12.27 -18.50
CA ASP A 82 -5.57 10.84 -18.64
C ASP A 82 -4.29 10.13 -19.08
N ALA A 83 -3.93 9.08 -18.33
CA ALA A 83 -2.81 8.24 -18.71
C ALA A 83 -3.16 7.45 -19.99
N ILE A 84 -2.15 7.24 -20.84
CA ILE A 84 -2.30 6.41 -22.03
C ILE A 84 -2.00 4.97 -21.61
N PRO A 85 -2.97 4.04 -21.65
CA PRO A 85 -2.71 2.65 -21.31
C PRO A 85 -1.81 2.02 -22.39
N LEU A 86 -0.74 1.35 -21.94
CA LEU A 86 0.19 0.64 -22.81
C LEU A 86 0.10 -0.86 -22.52
N PRO A 87 -0.47 -1.67 -23.43
CA PRO A 87 -0.40 -3.11 -23.28
C PRO A 87 1.03 -3.60 -23.55
N PRO A 88 1.45 -4.72 -22.92
CA PRO A 88 2.76 -5.30 -23.22
C PRO A 88 2.81 -5.79 -24.67
N VAL A 89 3.91 -5.49 -25.35
CA VAL A 89 4.18 -5.92 -26.74
C VAL A 89 4.94 -7.23 -26.80
N GLN A 90 5.52 -7.66 -25.69
CA GLN A 90 6.21 -8.93 -25.51
C GLN A 90 6.19 -9.30 -24.03
N ALA A 91 6.09 -10.58 -23.74
CA ALA A 91 6.21 -11.15 -22.41
C ALA A 91 7.21 -12.31 -22.47
N GLU A 92 8.03 -12.43 -21.43
CA GLU A 92 8.95 -13.54 -21.24
C GLU A 92 8.73 -14.15 -19.87
N LYS A 93 8.76 -15.49 -19.79
CA LYS A 93 8.79 -16.24 -18.54
C LYS A 93 10.19 -16.82 -18.36
N GLU A 94 10.88 -16.44 -17.28
CA GLU A 94 12.26 -16.87 -17.00
C GLU A 94 13.21 -16.66 -18.21
N GLY A 95 13.05 -15.53 -18.92
CA GLY A 95 13.86 -15.16 -20.09
C GLY A 95 13.48 -15.87 -21.39
N ILE A 96 12.41 -16.66 -21.41
CA ILE A 96 11.90 -17.35 -22.60
C ILE A 96 10.61 -16.67 -23.08
N PRO A 97 10.48 -16.32 -24.37
CA PRO A 97 9.26 -15.72 -24.91
C PRO A 97 8.00 -16.53 -24.60
N ASP A 98 6.99 -15.87 -24.01
CA ASP A 98 5.71 -16.45 -23.64
C ASP A 98 4.57 -15.73 -24.37
N THR A 99 4.21 -16.28 -25.54
CA THR A 99 3.14 -15.73 -26.38
C THR A 99 1.75 -15.84 -25.73
N LEU A 100 1.54 -16.82 -24.84
CA LEU A 100 0.28 -16.96 -24.13
C LEU A 100 0.13 -15.84 -23.09
N ALA A 101 1.17 -15.61 -22.29
CA ALA A 101 1.19 -14.51 -21.33
C ALA A 101 0.98 -13.16 -22.02
N GLN A 102 1.63 -12.93 -23.17
CA GLN A 102 1.42 -11.73 -23.97
C GLN A 102 -0.06 -11.56 -24.37
N GLN A 103 -0.69 -12.59 -24.93
CA GLN A 103 -2.09 -12.53 -25.35
C GLN A 103 -3.05 -12.29 -24.19
N VAL A 104 -2.86 -13.01 -23.07
CA VAL A 104 -3.68 -12.86 -21.86
C VAL A 104 -3.57 -11.44 -21.31
N LEU A 105 -2.36 -10.87 -21.24
CA LEU A 105 -2.14 -9.54 -20.68
C LEU A 105 -2.59 -8.39 -21.59
N THR A 106 -2.82 -8.65 -22.88
CA THR A 106 -3.44 -7.67 -23.78
C THR A 106 -4.97 -7.62 -23.66
N ASP A 107 -5.59 -8.60 -22.99
CA ASP A 107 -7.04 -8.67 -22.79
C ASP A 107 -7.42 -8.34 -21.34
N SER A 108 -8.03 -7.15 -21.14
CA SER A 108 -8.39 -6.62 -19.81
C SER A 108 -9.38 -7.47 -18.99
N VAL A 109 -10.03 -8.47 -19.60
CA VAL A 109 -10.95 -9.38 -18.87
C VAL A 109 -10.27 -10.66 -18.41
N GLN A 110 -9.06 -10.94 -18.89
CA GLN A 110 -8.31 -12.13 -18.50
C GLN A 110 -7.32 -11.81 -17.38
N VAL A 111 -6.83 -12.86 -16.73
CA VAL A 111 -5.86 -12.78 -15.64
C VAL A 111 -4.78 -13.82 -15.90
N LEU A 112 -3.52 -13.40 -15.89
CA LEU A 112 -2.39 -14.30 -15.90
C LEU A 112 -2.22 -14.89 -14.50
N THR A 113 -2.36 -16.22 -14.38
CA THR A 113 -2.09 -16.93 -13.13
C THR A 113 -0.60 -17.22 -13.03
N THR A 114 0.03 -16.75 -11.95
CA THR A 114 1.44 -17.03 -11.66
C THR A 114 1.57 -18.01 -10.49
N LEU A 115 2.66 -18.78 -10.48
CA LEU A 115 3.04 -19.68 -9.41
C LEU A 115 4.19 -19.11 -8.57
N PRO A 116 4.42 -19.64 -7.36
CA PRO A 116 5.57 -19.23 -6.54
C PRO A 116 6.90 -19.34 -7.26
N GLY A 117 7.61 -18.22 -7.29
CA GLY A 117 8.91 -18.09 -7.94
C GLY A 117 8.86 -17.83 -9.46
N ASP A 118 7.68 -17.74 -10.07
CA ASP A 118 7.55 -17.30 -11.46
C ASP A 118 8.11 -15.88 -11.61
N GLU A 119 8.95 -15.68 -12.61
CA GLU A 119 9.48 -14.38 -13.00
C GLU A 119 9.03 -14.07 -14.43
N TYR A 120 8.41 -12.90 -14.61
CA TYR A 120 8.02 -12.40 -15.92
C TYR A 120 8.70 -11.08 -16.22
N THR A 121 9.23 -10.96 -17.45
CA THR A 121 9.69 -9.68 -18.00
C THR A 121 8.70 -9.22 -19.06
N LEU A 122 8.14 -8.02 -18.87
CA LEU A 122 7.17 -7.42 -19.76
C LEU A 122 7.78 -6.23 -20.49
N TYR A 123 7.62 -6.19 -21.81
CA TYR A 123 8.13 -5.12 -22.65
C TYR A 123 6.98 -4.24 -23.14
N PHE A 124 7.17 -2.93 -23.07
CA PHE A 124 6.19 -1.94 -23.48
C PHE A 124 6.78 -1.02 -24.55
N ARG A 125 5.93 -0.54 -25.46
CA ARG A 125 6.32 0.45 -26.47
C ARG A 125 5.76 1.80 -26.06
N THR A 126 6.64 2.78 -25.84
CA THR A 126 6.23 4.15 -25.54
C THR A 126 5.70 4.86 -26.81
N PRO A 127 4.71 5.76 -26.67
CA PRO A 127 4.27 6.59 -27.77
C PRO A 127 5.37 7.62 -28.04
N GLY A 128 6.14 7.48 -29.13
CA GLY A 128 7.23 8.40 -29.44
C GLY A 128 6.80 9.86 -29.58
N GLY A 129 7.75 10.80 -29.48
CA GLY A 129 7.50 12.23 -29.71
C GLY A 129 7.48 13.12 -28.46
N ALA A 130 7.72 12.56 -27.27
CA ALA A 130 8.06 13.33 -26.08
C ALA A 130 9.50 13.04 -25.61
N ASP A 131 10.11 14.06 -25.01
CA ASP A 131 11.46 14.01 -24.42
C ASP A 131 11.47 13.34 -23.04
N ASP A 132 10.32 13.25 -22.38
CA ASP A 132 10.16 12.68 -21.03
C ASP A 132 8.78 12.01 -20.86
N TYR A 133 8.73 10.95 -20.06
CA TYR A 133 7.52 10.21 -19.71
C TYR A 133 7.49 9.89 -18.22
N GLU A 134 6.36 10.15 -17.59
CA GLU A 134 6.02 9.54 -16.30
C GLU A 134 5.31 8.20 -16.56
N LEU A 135 5.89 7.12 -16.06
CA LEU A 135 5.38 5.76 -16.25
C LEU A 135 4.77 5.24 -14.94
N PHE A 136 3.58 4.67 -15.05
CA PHE A 136 2.85 4.06 -13.94
C PHE A 136 2.57 2.60 -14.28
N LEU A 137 2.74 1.71 -13.31
CA LEU A 137 2.32 0.32 -13.44
C LEU A 137 0.85 0.19 -13.00
N GLU A 138 -0.05 0.03 -13.96
CA GLU A 138 -1.41 -0.41 -13.66
C GLU A 138 -1.41 -1.93 -13.50
N SER A 139 -1.67 -2.40 -12.29
CA SER A 139 -1.85 -3.84 -12.04
C SER A 139 -3.25 -4.11 -11.50
N ARG A 140 -3.94 -5.08 -12.10
CA ARG A 140 -5.21 -5.61 -11.62
C ARG A 140 -5.09 -7.11 -11.47
N GLY A 141 -5.30 -7.59 -10.24
CA GLY A 141 -5.20 -9.01 -9.97
C GLY A 141 -5.70 -9.34 -8.58
N TYR A 142 -5.72 -10.64 -8.29
CA TYR A 142 -5.97 -11.15 -6.95
C TYR A 142 -4.64 -11.63 -6.41
N TYR A 143 -4.20 -11.04 -5.31
CA TYR A 143 -3.07 -11.56 -4.57
C TYR A 143 -3.59 -12.59 -3.57
N LEU A 144 -3.19 -13.84 -3.74
CA LEU A 144 -3.27 -14.81 -2.67
C LEU A 144 -1.99 -14.65 -1.86
N GLU A 145 -2.10 -14.13 -0.65
CA GLU A 145 -0.97 -14.11 0.29
C GLU A 145 -0.53 -15.55 0.53
N TRP A 146 0.65 -15.93 0.02
CA TRP A 146 1.23 -17.21 0.41
C TRP A 146 1.88 -16.99 1.76
N ILE A 147 1.20 -17.46 2.80
CA ILE A 147 1.72 -17.43 4.15
C ILE A 147 2.86 -18.45 4.21
N ARG A 148 4.05 -17.98 4.57
CA ARG A 148 5.23 -18.82 4.71
C ARG A 148 5.13 -19.65 5.98
N GLU A 149 5.57 -20.90 5.95
CA GLU A 149 5.47 -21.80 7.11
C GLU A 149 6.22 -21.24 8.33
N GLU A 150 7.33 -20.54 8.08
CA GLU A 150 8.14 -19.85 9.08
C GLU A 150 7.38 -18.69 9.76
N TRP A 151 6.35 -18.14 9.12
CA TRP A 151 5.50 -17.10 9.70
C TRP A 151 4.37 -17.67 10.56
N ILE A 152 4.06 -18.96 10.42
CA ILE A 152 2.97 -19.67 11.13
C ILE A 152 3.51 -20.43 12.35
N THR A 153 4.83 -20.55 12.52
CA THR A 153 5.43 -21.39 13.56
C THR A 153 5.00 -20.99 14.99
N GLU A 154 4.56 -19.75 15.21
CA GLU A 154 4.06 -19.26 16.50
C GLU A 154 2.53 -19.00 16.48
N GLU A 155 1.73 -20.04 16.70
CA GLU A 155 0.30 -19.91 16.95
C GLU A 155 -0.01 -19.88 18.46
N ASN A 156 -0.59 -18.78 18.95
CA ASN A 156 -1.08 -18.68 20.33
C ASN A 156 -2.60 -18.42 20.38
N PRO A 157 -3.44 -19.45 20.54
CA PRO A 157 -4.90 -19.33 20.56
C PRO A 157 -5.44 -18.40 21.66
N ARG A 158 -4.72 -18.26 22.77
CA ARG A 158 -5.12 -17.34 23.86
C ARG A 158 -4.93 -15.89 23.46
N HIS A 159 -3.82 -15.57 22.78
CA HIS A 159 -3.58 -14.23 22.23
C HIS A 159 -4.61 -13.88 21.16
N LEU A 160 -4.93 -14.83 20.27
CA LEU A 160 -5.96 -14.66 19.26
C LEU A 160 -7.32 -14.32 19.88
N ARG A 161 -7.76 -15.08 20.89
CA ARG A 161 -9.01 -14.79 21.62
C ARG A 161 -9.02 -13.40 22.25
N GLN A 162 -7.88 -12.95 22.79
CA GLN A 162 -7.77 -11.62 23.40
C GLN A 162 -7.85 -10.49 22.37
N ILE A 163 -7.31 -10.68 21.17
CA ILE A 163 -7.45 -9.72 20.06
C ILE A 163 -8.93 -9.50 19.73
N PHE A 164 -9.73 -10.56 19.65
CA PHE A 164 -11.16 -10.41 19.32
C PHE A 164 -12.01 -9.88 20.48
N LEU A 165 -11.77 -10.34 21.71
CA LEU A 165 -12.61 -10.00 22.86
C LEU A 165 -12.21 -8.69 23.55
N ARG A 166 -10.92 -8.35 23.54
CA ARG A 166 -10.34 -7.19 24.24
C ARG A 166 -9.21 -6.55 23.42
N PRO A 167 -9.51 -6.06 22.20
CA PRO A 167 -8.50 -5.63 21.24
C PRO A 167 -7.57 -4.53 21.77
N HIS A 168 -8.10 -3.52 22.48
CA HIS A 168 -7.28 -2.46 23.07
C HIS A 168 -6.26 -3.00 24.08
N ALA A 169 -6.68 -3.90 24.97
CA ALA A 169 -5.78 -4.50 25.96
C ALA A 169 -4.73 -5.41 25.30
N ALA A 170 -5.14 -6.17 24.27
CA ALA A 170 -4.24 -7.00 23.48
C ALA A 170 -3.16 -6.16 22.79
N LEU A 171 -3.55 -5.09 22.08
CA LEU A 171 -2.61 -4.18 21.40
C LEU A 171 -1.65 -3.50 22.38
N LYS A 172 -2.16 -3.04 23.53
CA LYS A 172 -1.30 -2.43 24.57
C LYS A 172 -0.23 -3.38 25.10
N ARG A 173 -0.53 -4.68 25.17
CA ARG A 173 0.43 -5.71 25.57
C ARG A 173 1.42 -6.05 24.47
N LEU A 174 0.97 -6.12 23.21
CA LEU A 174 1.82 -6.47 22.06
C LEU A 174 2.74 -5.33 21.64
N ALA A 175 2.35 -4.06 21.84
CA ALA A 175 3.12 -2.92 21.36
C ALA A 175 4.60 -2.89 21.85
N PRO A 176 4.93 -3.18 23.13
CA PRO A 176 6.32 -3.26 23.58
C PRO A 176 7.11 -4.44 23.00
N GLU A 177 6.45 -5.54 22.63
CA GLU A 177 7.09 -6.69 21.97
C GLU A 177 7.37 -6.34 20.51
N PHE A 178 6.38 -5.81 19.80
CA PHE A 178 6.54 -5.30 18.43
C PHE A 178 7.69 -4.29 18.34
N LYS A 179 7.75 -3.31 19.25
CA LYS A 179 8.83 -2.29 19.26
C LYS A 179 10.22 -2.83 19.53
N ARG A 180 10.36 -4.01 20.13
CA ARG A 180 11.68 -4.64 20.32
C ARG A 180 12.23 -5.20 19.01
N VAL A 181 11.37 -5.69 18.13
CA VAL A 181 11.76 -6.34 16.86
C VAL A 181 11.61 -5.42 15.64
N GLU A 182 10.86 -4.32 15.75
CA GLU A 182 10.47 -3.46 14.62
C GLU A 182 11.64 -3.05 13.71
N ALA A 183 12.80 -2.73 14.28
CA ALA A 183 13.98 -2.29 13.52
C ALA A 183 14.59 -3.42 12.68
N GLU A 184 14.42 -4.67 13.10
CA GLU A 184 14.99 -5.86 12.44
C GLU A 184 13.99 -6.45 11.42
N MET A 185 12.70 -6.11 11.51
CA MET A 185 11.65 -6.69 10.67
C MET A 185 11.89 -6.45 9.19
N GLU A 186 12.41 -5.28 8.80
CA GLU A 186 12.71 -4.95 7.40
C GLU A 186 13.83 -5.84 6.86
N ASP A 187 14.93 -5.97 7.60
CA ASP A 187 16.03 -6.87 7.27
C ASP A 187 15.57 -8.33 7.16
N HIS A 188 14.74 -8.79 8.09
CA HIS A 188 14.16 -10.13 8.06
C HIS A 188 13.26 -10.34 6.84
N PHE A 189 12.43 -9.35 6.50
CA PHE A 189 11.58 -9.39 5.33
C PHE A 189 12.40 -9.53 4.04
N TRP A 190 13.39 -8.66 3.83
CA TRP A 190 14.22 -8.67 2.61
C TRP A 190 15.14 -9.89 2.49
N ARG A 191 15.60 -10.46 3.61
CA ARG A 191 16.42 -11.68 3.61
C ARG A 191 15.61 -12.96 3.40
N SER A 192 14.30 -12.92 3.66
CA SER A 192 13.43 -14.06 3.43
C SER A 192 13.20 -14.27 1.92
N ARG A 193 13.98 -15.13 1.28
CA ARG A 193 13.74 -15.52 -0.11
C ARG A 193 12.55 -16.48 -0.21
N TYR A 194 11.75 -16.37 -1.26
CA TYR A 194 10.85 -17.45 -1.63
C TYR A 194 11.68 -18.65 -2.07
N ALA A 195 11.42 -19.82 -1.51
CA ALA A 195 11.94 -21.07 -2.06
C ALA A 195 11.20 -21.35 -3.38
N LYS A 196 11.94 -21.67 -4.45
CA LYS A 196 11.33 -22.37 -5.59
C LYS A 196 10.95 -23.77 -5.08
N PRO A 197 9.69 -24.23 -5.26
CA PRO A 197 9.30 -25.58 -4.86
C PRO A 197 10.12 -26.67 -5.55
#